data_AF-A0A1F2UXS3-F1
#
_entry.id   AF-A0A1F2UXS3-F1
#
_cell.length_a   1.000
_cell.length_b   1.000
_cell.length_c   1.000
_cell.angle_alpha   90.00
_cell.angle_beta   90.00
_cell.angle_gamma   90.00
#
_symmetry.space_group_name_H-M   'P 1'
#
loop_
_entity.id
_entity.type
_entity.pdbx_description
1 polymer ?
#
loop_
_entity_poly.entity_id
_entity_poly.type
_entity_poly.pdbx_seq_one_letter_code
_entity_poly.pdbx_strand_id
1 'polypeptide(L)'
;MAAAVSAALCWVFFPAAAQNQNGAASRSAPTPQTPPPWAYPVGPGAPPPQEGGAPKRLPGSNAAFTEMQVRDAFNVADWHPDDHPPMPEVVVHGRKPDVRGCGYCHLPNGQGRPENSSLAGLPAAYIAQQMADYKNGARKSAEPKMGPPAAMLAIGQAATEAEVKAAAEYFSSLKLKPWIRVVESKTVPKTRVEGGMLIAADPGGTEPVGQRIIEMPENLERTELRDPKSGFVAYVPAGSIKKGEELVTTGGAKVVAGKIVAGKTIQCGICHGPDLKGLGNVPGIAGRSPSYTIRQLYDMQHGARAGLGAEQMKAVVAHLSEEDMVAIAAYTASRVP
;
A
#
# COMPACT_ATOMS: atom_id res chain seq x y z
N MET A 1 -50.37 49.69 56.88
CA MET A 1 -50.04 49.38 58.29
C MET A 1 -49.91 47.88 58.43
N ALA A 2 -48.86 47.46 59.13
CA ALA A 2 -48.34 46.10 59.24
C ALA A 2 -49.25 45.14 60.04
N ALA A 3 -49.12 43.84 59.77
CA ALA A 3 -48.83 42.82 60.79
C ALA A 3 -48.67 41.44 60.11
N ALA A 4 -47.58 40.74 60.48
CA ALA A 4 -47.28 39.38 60.11
C ALA A 4 -47.95 38.38 61.07
N VAL A 5 -48.26 37.17 60.62
CA VAL A 5 -48.38 35.97 61.46
C VAL A 5 -47.89 34.74 60.70
N SER A 6 -46.98 34.01 61.35
CA SER A 6 -46.34 32.75 60.95
C SER A 6 -47.31 31.60 60.71
N ALA A 7 -46.95 30.69 59.80
CA ALA A 7 -47.39 29.30 59.83
C ALA A 7 -46.24 28.38 59.42
N ALA A 8 -45.87 27.48 60.33
CA ALA A 8 -44.92 26.41 60.10
C ALA A 8 -45.57 25.31 59.25
N LEU A 9 -44.88 24.83 58.20
CA LEU A 9 -45.26 23.62 57.48
C LEU A 9 -44.13 22.58 57.55
N CYS A 10 -44.49 21.41 58.06
CA CYS A 10 -43.68 20.20 58.12
C CYS A 10 -43.14 19.80 56.75
N TRP A 11 -41.84 19.49 56.71
CA TRP A 11 -41.21 18.85 55.57
C TRP A 11 -41.49 17.35 55.59
N VAL A 12 -42.23 16.85 54.60
CA VAL A 12 -42.25 15.44 54.24
C VAL A 12 -41.49 15.29 52.93
N PHE A 13 -40.28 14.77 53.01
CA PHE A 13 -39.47 14.41 51.85
C PHE A 13 -40.03 13.15 51.19
N PHE A 14 -40.53 13.28 49.97
CA PHE A 14 -40.68 12.17 49.02
C PHE A 14 -39.51 12.22 48.03
N PRO A 15 -38.68 11.17 47.89
CA PRO A 15 -37.70 11.13 46.82
C PRO A 15 -38.42 10.81 45.50
N ALA A 16 -38.54 11.80 44.62
CA ALA A 16 -38.99 11.60 43.25
C ALA A 16 -37.84 11.04 42.41
N ALA A 17 -37.96 9.77 42.00
CA ALA A 17 -37.13 9.19 40.96
C ALA A 17 -37.55 9.75 39.60
N ALA A 18 -36.79 10.71 39.07
CA ALA A 18 -36.90 11.13 37.68
C ALA A 18 -36.04 10.20 36.80
N GLN A 19 -36.70 9.27 36.12
CA GLN A 19 -36.10 8.49 35.03
C GLN A 19 -35.82 9.41 33.84
N ASN A 20 -34.55 9.78 33.66
CA ASN A 20 -34.11 10.50 32.48
C ASN A 20 -33.86 9.48 31.36
N GLN A 21 -34.86 9.24 30.52
CA GLN A 21 -34.72 8.43 29.30
C GLN A 21 -34.05 9.26 28.20
N ASN A 22 -32.75 9.49 28.31
CA ASN A 22 -31.92 9.81 27.16
C ASN A 22 -31.15 8.54 26.81
N GLY A 23 -31.70 7.78 25.87
CA GLY A 23 -31.03 6.66 25.24
C GLY A 23 -29.78 7.15 24.53
N ALA A 24 -28.65 7.16 25.24
CA ALA A 24 -27.35 7.11 24.63
C ALA A 24 -27.28 5.79 23.87
N ALA A 25 -27.61 5.82 22.57
CA ALA A 25 -27.20 4.77 21.66
C ALA A 25 -25.68 4.66 21.83
N SER A 26 -25.24 3.58 22.47
CA SER A 26 -23.85 3.21 22.47
C SER A 26 -23.43 3.14 21.01
N ARG A 27 -22.57 4.07 20.57
CA ARG A 27 -21.86 3.89 19.33
C ARG A 27 -21.04 2.64 19.54
N SER A 28 -21.54 1.52 19.02
CA SER A 28 -20.76 0.31 18.89
C SER A 28 -19.43 0.72 18.26
N ALA A 29 -18.33 0.41 18.93
CA ALA A 29 -17.03 0.50 18.29
C ALA A 29 -17.15 -0.27 16.95
N PRO A 30 -16.73 0.31 15.81
CA PRO A 30 -16.81 -0.40 14.54
C PRO A 30 -16.13 -1.76 14.71
N THR A 31 -16.85 -2.82 14.35
CA THR A 31 -16.29 -4.17 14.31
C THR A 31 -15.01 -4.08 13.47
N PRO A 32 -13.86 -4.62 13.94
CA PRO A 32 -12.65 -4.62 13.13
C PRO A 32 -12.97 -5.31 11.80
N GLN A 33 -13.02 -4.53 10.72
CA GLN A 33 -13.23 -5.10 9.39
C GLN A 33 -11.97 -5.88 9.04
N THR A 34 -12.14 -7.17 8.74
CA THR A 34 -11.05 -8.00 8.23
C THR A 34 -10.64 -7.46 6.86
N PRO A 35 -9.34 -7.21 6.63
CA PRO A 35 -8.89 -6.75 5.32
C PRO A 35 -9.22 -7.76 4.21
N PRO A 36 -9.45 -7.30 2.97
CA PRO A 36 -9.74 -8.19 1.85
C PRO A 36 -8.57 -9.17 1.62
N PRO A 37 -8.74 -10.49 1.82
CA PRO A 37 -7.62 -11.44 1.81
C PRO A 37 -6.84 -11.46 0.49
N TRP A 38 -7.50 -11.15 -0.63
CA TRP A 38 -6.87 -11.08 -1.95
C TRP A 38 -5.88 -9.91 -2.07
N ALA A 39 -6.07 -8.82 -1.32
CA ALA A 39 -5.18 -7.66 -1.34
C ALA A 39 -3.98 -7.84 -0.40
N TYR A 40 -4.10 -8.72 0.60
CA TYR A 40 -3.09 -9.01 1.61
C TYR A 40 -2.71 -10.50 1.57
N PRO A 41 -2.01 -10.95 0.50
CA PRO A 41 -1.65 -12.35 0.36
C PRO A 41 -0.77 -12.82 1.53
N VAL A 42 -1.33 -13.70 2.36
CA VAL A 42 -0.64 -14.46 3.39
C VAL A 42 -0.67 -15.92 2.98
N GLY A 43 0.50 -16.53 2.90
CA GLY A 43 0.65 -17.90 2.43
C GLY A 43 2.03 -18.45 2.73
N PRO A 44 2.35 -19.65 2.23
CA PRO A 44 3.67 -20.21 2.39
C PRO A 44 4.73 -19.25 1.81
N GLY A 45 5.89 -19.22 2.47
CA GLY A 45 7.06 -18.56 1.90
C GLY A 45 7.45 -19.20 0.57
N ALA A 46 8.32 -18.55 -0.20
CA ALA A 46 8.87 -19.16 -1.41
C ALA A 46 9.59 -20.48 -1.05
N PRO A 47 9.49 -21.53 -1.88
CA PRO A 47 10.22 -22.79 -1.67
C PRO A 47 11.71 -22.53 -1.43
N PRO A 48 12.42 -23.29 -0.58
CA PRO A 48 13.83 -23.04 -0.30
C PRO A 48 14.67 -23.05 -1.60
N PRO A 49 15.74 -22.24 -1.69
CA PRO A 49 16.63 -22.26 -2.84
C PRO A 49 17.23 -23.64 -3.07
N GLN A 50 17.46 -24.00 -4.33
CA GLN A 50 18.16 -25.24 -4.64
C GLN A 50 19.64 -25.12 -4.26
N GLU A 51 20.10 -26.02 -3.38
CA GLU A 51 21.53 -26.12 -3.03
C GLU A 51 22.34 -26.66 -4.21
N GLY A 52 23.53 -26.10 -4.43
CA GLY A 52 24.45 -26.55 -5.49
C GLY A 52 23.99 -26.27 -6.93
N GLY A 53 22.94 -25.46 -7.12
CA GLY A 53 22.47 -25.07 -8.45
C GLY A 53 23.51 -24.25 -9.23
N ALA A 54 23.61 -24.51 -10.54
CA ALA A 54 24.49 -23.74 -11.43
C ALA A 54 24.07 -22.26 -11.50
N PRO A 55 25.02 -21.32 -11.65
CA PRO A 55 24.70 -19.90 -11.82
C PRO A 55 23.74 -19.67 -13.00
N LYS A 56 22.70 -18.88 -12.75
CA LYS A 56 21.73 -18.43 -13.75
C LYS A 56 22.20 -17.11 -14.37
N ARG A 57 21.74 -16.84 -15.58
CA ARG A 57 21.98 -15.57 -16.29
C ARG A 57 20.66 -15.02 -16.80
N LEU A 58 20.49 -13.70 -16.74
CA LEU A 58 19.33 -13.03 -17.30
C LEU A 58 19.62 -12.48 -18.71
N PRO A 59 18.59 -12.32 -19.56
CA PRO A 59 18.75 -11.71 -20.87
C PRO A 59 19.40 -10.32 -20.79
N GLY A 60 20.49 -10.11 -21.56
CA GLY A 60 21.21 -8.84 -21.57
C GLY A 60 22.02 -8.54 -20.31
N SER A 61 22.34 -9.56 -19.51
CA SER A 61 23.22 -9.46 -18.34
C SER A 61 24.51 -10.28 -18.53
N ASN A 62 25.65 -9.69 -18.16
CA ASN A 62 26.91 -10.41 -18.02
C ASN A 62 27.10 -11.02 -16.61
N ALA A 63 26.24 -10.67 -15.66
CA ALA A 63 26.26 -11.22 -14.32
C ALA A 63 25.76 -12.67 -14.30
N ALA A 64 26.19 -13.43 -13.31
CA ALA A 64 25.69 -14.77 -13.06
C ALA A 64 25.59 -14.99 -11.55
N PHE A 65 24.41 -15.45 -11.11
CA PHE A 65 24.15 -15.70 -9.69
C PHE A 65 23.48 -17.06 -9.51
N THR A 66 23.83 -17.77 -8.44
CA THR A 66 23.07 -18.94 -7.99
C THR A 66 21.77 -18.49 -7.32
N GLU A 67 20.80 -19.40 -7.17
CA GLU A 67 19.55 -19.09 -6.45
C GLU A 67 19.80 -18.64 -5.00
N MET A 68 20.83 -19.21 -4.35
CA MET A 68 21.23 -18.78 -3.01
C MET A 68 21.70 -17.32 -2.99
N GLN A 69 22.53 -16.91 -3.97
CA GLN A 69 23.01 -15.54 -4.08
C GLN A 69 21.85 -14.56 -4.35
N VAL A 70 20.91 -14.91 -5.23
CA VAL A 70 19.72 -14.10 -5.49
C VAL A 70 18.86 -13.90 -4.25
N ARG A 71 18.85 -14.89 -3.35
CA ARG A 71 18.03 -14.89 -2.15
C ARG A 71 18.73 -14.34 -0.91
N ASP A 72 20.00 -13.97 -1.01
CA ASP A 72 20.72 -13.32 0.09
C ASP A 72 20.22 -11.88 0.28
N ALA A 73 19.54 -11.65 1.41
CA ALA A 73 18.99 -10.34 1.76
C ALA A 73 20.04 -9.30 2.19
N PHE A 74 21.31 -9.70 2.31
CA PHE A 74 22.44 -8.83 2.67
C PHE A 74 23.51 -8.78 1.57
N ASN A 75 23.23 -9.33 0.39
CA ASN A 75 24.06 -9.23 -0.79
C ASN A 75 23.14 -9.19 -2.02
N VAL A 76 22.55 -8.02 -2.27
CA VAL A 76 21.57 -7.85 -3.35
C VAL A 76 22.21 -8.21 -4.70
N ALA A 77 21.62 -9.19 -5.38
CA ALA A 77 22.02 -9.56 -6.73
C ALA A 77 21.69 -8.43 -7.71
N ASP A 78 22.72 -7.81 -8.26
CA ASP A 78 22.60 -6.80 -9.30
C ASP A 78 22.89 -7.40 -10.68
N TRP A 79 21.82 -7.66 -11.41
CA TRP A 79 21.89 -8.23 -12.74
C TRP A 79 22.31 -7.21 -13.81
N HIS A 80 22.10 -5.92 -13.56
CA HIS A 80 22.30 -4.88 -14.56
C HIS A 80 22.85 -3.61 -13.91
N PRO A 81 24.11 -3.64 -13.42
CA PRO A 81 24.70 -2.52 -12.69
C PRO A 81 24.81 -1.23 -13.50
N ASP A 82 24.80 -1.33 -14.84
CA ASP A 82 24.85 -0.17 -15.74
C ASP A 82 23.48 0.53 -15.93
N ASP A 83 22.37 -0.07 -15.45
CA ASP A 83 21.02 0.47 -15.65
C ASP A 83 20.58 1.47 -14.56
N HIS A 84 21.40 1.67 -13.52
CA HIS A 84 21.15 2.60 -12.41
C HIS A 84 22.46 3.20 -11.86
N PRO A 85 22.41 4.31 -11.10
CA PRO A 85 23.58 4.81 -10.38
C PRO A 85 24.14 3.77 -9.39
N PRO A 86 25.40 3.91 -8.94
CA PRO A 86 25.94 3.01 -7.91
C PRO A 86 25.03 2.96 -6.67
N MET A 87 24.66 1.75 -6.25
CA MET A 87 23.87 1.56 -5.04
C MET A 87 24.71 1.87 -3.80
N PRO A 88 24.18 2.65 -2.83
CA PRO A 88 24.81 2.82 -1.53
C PRO A 88 24.88 1.49 -0.76
N GLU A 89 25.80 1.42 0.22
CA GLU A 89 26.01 0.23 1.07
C GLU A 89 24.71 -0.30 1.70
N VAL A 90 23.88 0.58 2.26
CA VAL A 90 22.59 0.18 2.86
C VAL A 90 21.61 -0.45 1.85
N VAL A 91 21.73 -0.08 0.56
CA VAL A 91 20.86 -0.60 -0.50
C VAL A 91 21.32 -2.00 -0.93
N VAL A 92 22.63 -2.25 -0.99
CA VAL A 92 23.21 -3.54 -1.41
C VAL A 92 23.33 -4.53 -0.27
N HIS A 93 23.91 -4.10 0.84
CA HIS A 93 24.33 -4.97 1.94
C HIS A 93 23.52 -4.77 3.22
N GLY A 94 22.96 -3.56 3.40
CA GLY A 94 22.28 -3.23 4.64
C GLY A 94 23.24 -3.28 5.84
N ARG A 95 22.74 -3.71 7.00
CA ARG A 95 23.51 -3.95 8.22
C ARG A 95 22.95 -5.13 8.99
N LYS A 96 23.73 -6.22 9.07
CA LYS A 96 23.33 -7.43 9.80
C LYS A 96 23.18 -7.19 11.31
N PRO A 97 22.26 -7.92 11.98
CA PRO A 97 21.22 -8.79 11.40
C PRO A 97 19.92 -8.04 11.04
N ASP A 98 19.80 -6.77 11.42
CA ASP A 98 18.48 -6.12 11.53
C ASP A 98 18.03 -5.36 10.27
N VAL A 99 18.98 -4.91 9.44
CA VAL A 99 18.71 -4.09 8.25
C VAL A 99 19.12 -4.85 7.02
N ARG A 100 18.15 -5.40 6.28
CA ARG A 100 18.40 -6.03 4.97
C ARG A 100 18.77 -4.96 3.94
N GLY A 101 19.51 -5.36 2.90
CA GLY A 101 19.75 -4.49 1.75
C GLY A 101 18.44 -4.03 1.14
N CYS A 102 18.20 -2.72 1.07
CA CYS A 102 16.90 -2.19 0.61
C CYS A 102 16.54 -2.66 -0.81
N GLY A 103 17.56 -2.80 -1.66
CA GLY A 103 17.45 -3.30 -3.03
C GLY A 103 16.98 -4.75 -3.12
N TYR A 104 16.99 -5.52 -2.02
CA TYR A 104 16.50 -6.89 -2.04
C TYR A 104 15.01 -6.92 -2.37
N CYS A 105 14.17 -6.25 -1.56
CA CYS A 105 12.72 -6.20 -1.77
C CYS A 105 12.29 -5.15 -2.80
N HIS A 106 12.95 -3.99 -2.80
CA HIS A 106 12.57 -2.88 -3.68
C HIS A 106 13.21 -2.94 -5.07
N LEU A 107 14.09 -3.94 -5.29
CA LEU A 107 14.94 -4.11 -6.47
C LEU A 107 15.97 -2.97 -6.62
N PRO A 108 17.13 -3.22 -7.24
CA PRO A 108 18.12 -2.17 -7.52
C PRO A 108 17.54 -0.98 -8.30
N ASN A 109 16.61 -1.25 -9.23
CA ASN A 109 15.94 -0.22 -10.02
C ASN A 109 14.80 0.51 -9.27
N GLY A 110 14.49 0.14 -8.02
CA GLY A 110 13.44 0.75 -7.21
C GLY A 110 12.00 0.48 -7.69
N GLN A 111 11.77 -0.37 -8.68
CA GLN A 111 10.43 -0.67 -9.20
C GLN A 111 9.63 -1.56 -8.25
N GLY A 112 10.32 -2.37 -7.43
CA GLY A 112 9.70 -3.29 -6.49
C GLY A 112 8.87 -4.39 -7.16
N ARG A 113 8.09 -5.08 -6.33
CA ARG A 113 7.17 -6.17 -6.70
C ARG A 113 5.80 -5.92 -6.03
N PRO A 114 4.71 -6.57 -6.45
CA PRO A 114 3.35 -6.27 -5.98
C PRO A 114 3.17 -6.32 -4.47
N GLU A 115 3.93 -7.16 -3.76
CA GLU A 115 3.90 -7.29 -2.30
C GLU A 115 4.65 -6.16 -1.59
N ASN A 116 5.52 -5.45 -2.30
CA ASN A 116 6.36 -4.34 -1.88
C ASN A 116 5.89 -3.00 -2.49
N SER A 117 6.53 -1.89 -2.15
CA SER A 117 6.29 -0.59 -2.80
C SER A 117 7.35 -0.30 -3.86
N SER A 118 6.97 0.26 -5.00
CA SER A 118 7.91 0.94 -5.89
C SER A 118 8.43 2.20 -5.19
N LEU A 119 9.75 2.38 -5.10
CA LEU A 119 10.40 3.54 -4.51
C LEU A 119 10.95 4.52 -5.53
N ALA A 120 11.20 4.05 -6.77
CA ALA A 120 11.75 4.88 -7.83
C ALA A 120 10.95 6.18 -8.00
N GLY A 121 11.68 7.29 -8.03
CA GLY A 121 11.16 8.64 -8.27
C GLY A 121 10.28 9.21 -7.16
N LEU A 122 10.17 8.55 -6.00
CA LEU A 122 9.52 9.17 -4.84
C LEU A 122 10.38 10.31 -4.30
N PRO A 123 9.79 11.38 -3.74
CA PRO A 123 10.57 12.43 -3.07
C PRO A 123 11.39 11.84 -1.92
N ALA A 124 12.68 12.20 -1.83
CA ALA A 124 13.55 11.72 -0.75
C ALA A 124 12.96 12.03 0.65
N ALA A 125 12.38 13.22 0.82
CA ALA A 125 11.70 13.61 2.06
C ALA A 125 10.46 12.75 2.35
N TYR A 126 9.71 12.33 1.32
CA TYR A 126 8.60 11.39 1.49
C TYR A 126 9.11 10.04 1.99
N ILE A 127 10.17 9.49 1.37
CA ILE A 127 10.78 8.21 1.79
C ILE A 127 11.27 8.31 3.24
N ALA A 128 12.00 9.37 3.60
CA ALA A 128 12.47 9.59 4.96
C ALA A 128 11.31 9.67 5.97
N GLN A 129 10.23 10.37 5.64
CA GLN A 129 9.04 10.43 6.48
C GLN A 129 8.39 9.05 6.64
N GLN A 130 8.34 8.24 5.57
CA GLN A 130 7.78 6.89 5.66
C GLN A 130 8.58 6.01 6.62
N MET A 131 9.91 6.14 6.61
CA MET A 131 10.78 5.41 7.53
C MET A 131 10.62 5.90 8.98
N ALA A 132 10.42 7.21 9.19
CA ALA A 132 10.09 7.75 10.51
C ALA A 132 8.75 7.19 11.04
N ASP A 133 7.74 7.07 10.17
CA ASP A 133 6.43 6.50 10.53
C ASP A 133 6.52 4.98 10.80
N TYR A 134 7.42 4.24 10.14
CA TYR A 134 7.72 2.86 10.54
C TYR A 134 8.44 2.81 11.88
N LYS A 135 9.46 3.65 12.09
CA LYS A 135 10.28 3.69 13.31
C LYS A 135 9.45 3.92 14.57
N ASN A 136 8.47 4.82 14.51
CA ASN A 136 7.58 5.13 15.64
C ASN A 136 6.32 4.24 15.68
N GLY A 137 6.17 3.30 14.74
CA GLY A 137 5.04 2.37 14.68
C GLY A 137 3.71 2.99 14.26
N ALA A 138 3.70 4.21 13.73
CA ALA A 138 2.52 4.83 13.15
C ALA A 138 2.11 4.14 11.84
N ARG A 139 3.07 3.60 11.09
CA ARG A 139 2.82 2.86 9.85
C ARG A 139 2.93 1.34 10.03
N LYS A 140 1.80 0.66 9.84
CA LYS A 140 1.64 -0.81 9.87
C LYS A 140 0.73 -1.25 8.71
N SER A 141 0.48 -2.56 8.64
CA SER A 141 -0.47 -3.19 7.72
C SER A 141 -1.73 -3.62 8.48
N ALA A 142 -2.90 -3.50 7.86
CA ALA A 142 -4.15 -4.05 8.38
C ALA A 142 -4.11 -5.59 8.51
N GLU A 143 -3.23 -6.26 7.76
CA GLU A 143 -2.89 -7.67 7.94
C GLU A 143 -1.44 -7.78 8.47
N PRO A 144 -1.24 -7.94 9.80
CA PRO A 144 0.08 -8.01 10.41
C PRO A 144 0.91 -9.23 10.02
N LYS A 145 0.28 -10.31 9.52
CA LYS A 145 0.98 -11.52 9.08
C LYS A 145 1.58 -11.37 7.68
N MET A 146 1.28 -10.27 6.98
CA MET A 146 1.87 -10.01 5.67
C MET A 146 3.37 -9.72 5.83
N GLY A 147 4.21 -10.58 5.24
CA GLY A 147 5.66 -10.57 5.46
C GLY A 147 6.35 -9.23 5.15
N PRO A 148 6.21 -8.65 3.94
CA PRO A 148 6.95 -7.44 3.59
C PRO A 148 6.61 -6.20 4.43
N PRO A 149 5.33 -5.86 4.71
CA PRO A 149 5.02 -4.77 5.65
C PRO A 149 5.57 -5.00 7.06
N ALA A 150 5.51 -6.23 7.57
CA ALA A 150 6.08 -6.57 8.87
C ALA A 150 7.62 -6.43 8.88
N ALA A 151 8.28 -6.84 7.79
CA ALA A 151 9.72 -6.66 7.62
C ALA A 151 10.10 -5.17 7.56
N MET A 152 9.34 -4.34 6.84
CA MET A 152 9.57 -2.88 6.80
C MET A 152 9.38 -2.20 8.14
N LEU A 153 8.43 -2.65 8.96
CA LEU A 153 8.29 -2.16 10.33
C LEU A 153 9.54 -2.46 11.17
N ALA A 154 10.03 -3.70 11.13
CA ALA A 154 11.25 -4.10 11.85
C ALA A 154 12.49 -3.34 11.33
N ILE A 155 12.66 -3.23 10.02
CA ILE A 155 13.76 -2.47 9.41
C ILE A 155 13.67 -0.99 9.79
N GLY A 156 12.47 -0.39 9.78
CA GLY A 156 12.29 1.01 10.16
C GLY A 156 12.63 1.29 11.62
N GLN A 157 12.38 0.33 12.52
CA GLN A 157 12.78 0.43 13.93
C GLN A 157 14.31 0.32 14.11
N ALA A 158 15.00 -0.42 13.24
CA ALA A 158 16.43 -0.68 13.35
C ALA A 158 17.34 0.27 12.54
N ALA A 159 16.83 0.85 11.45
CA ALA A 159 17.60 1.68 10.55
C ALA A 159 18.00 3.02 11.18
N THR A 160 19.23 3.42 10.91
CA THR A 160 19.77 4.73 11.30
C THR A 160 19.32 5.82 10.33
N GLU A 161 19.39 7.08 10.75
CA GLU A 161 19.04 8.22 9.89
C GLU A 161 19.96 8.34 8.69
N ALA A 162 21.25 8.01 8.83
CA ALA A 162 22.22 8.00 7.74
C ALA A 162 21.89 6.93 6.69
N GLU A 163 21.53 5.72 7.15
CA GLU A 163 21.05 4.62 6.29
C GLU A 163 19.79 5.03 5.52
N VAL A 164 18.80 5.60 6.22
CA VAL A 164 17.56 6.08 5.60
C VAL A 164 17.83 7.19 4.59
N LYS A 165 18.69 8.15 4.91
CA LYS A 165 19.04 9.26 4.03
C LYS A 165 19.70 8.76 2.74
N ALA A 166 20.70 7.87 2.85
CA ALA A 166 21.40 7.33 1.70
C ALA A 166 20.45 6.53 0.77
N ALA A 167 19.58 5.70 1.34
CA ALA A 167 18.57 4.97 0.56
C ALA A 167 17.54 5.92 -0.09
N ALA A 168 17.09 6.94 0.63
CA ALA A 168 16.12 7.91 0.12
C ALA A 168 16.69 8.73 -1.05
N GLU A 169 17.93 9.19 -0.95
CA GLU A 169 18.63 9.89 -2.04
C GLU A 169 18.78 8.99 -3.27
N TYR A 170 19.19 7.74 -3.07
CA TYR A 170 19.32 6.76 -4.14
C TYR A 170 18.00 6.54 -4.87
N PHE A 171 16.94 6.06 -4.18
CA PHE A 171 15.68 5.73 -4.83
C PHE A 171 14.95 6.95 -5.41
N SER A 172 15.13 8.13 -4.80
CA SER A 172 14.57 9.38 -5.33
C SER A 172 15.21 9.80 -6.65
N SER A 173 16.49 9.48 -6.86
CA SER A 173 17.19 9.76 -8.12
C SER A 173 16.75 8.86 -9.29
N LEU A 174 16.12 7.72 -9.00
CA LEU A 174 15.68 6.77 -10.02
C LEU A 174 14.40 7.26 -10.71
N LYS A 175 14.20 6.83 -11.96
CA LYS A 175 12.97 7.09 -12.71
C LYS A 175 12.00 5.92 -12.56
N LEU A 176 10.77 6.20 -12.13
CA LEU A 176 9.68 5.23 -12.22
C LEU A 176 9.42 4.94 -13.70
N LYS A 177 9.51 3.67 -14.10
CA LYS A 177 9.25 3.23 -15.48
C LYS A 177 7.93 2.44 -15.54
N PRO A 178 7.28 2.35 -16.71
CA PRO A 178 6.17 1.41 -16.89
C PRO A 178 6.60 0.00 -16.48
N TRP A 179 5.86 -0.59 -15.54
CA TRP A 179 6.20 -1.86 -14.88
C TRP A 179 5.02 -2.84 -14.83
N ILE A 180 3.82 -2.29 -14.75
CA ILE A 180 2.57 -3.03 -14.56
C ILE A 180 1.66 -2.74 -15.73
N ARG A 181 1.18 -3.79 -16.37
CA ARG A 181 0.16 -3.71 -17.41
C ARG A 181 -1.20 -3.98 -16.80
N VAL A 182 -2.06 -2.96 -16.78
CA VAL A 182 -3.43 -3.09 -16.27
C VAL A 182 -4.36 -3.64 -17.36
N VAL A 183 -5.13 -4.68 -17.03
CA VAL A 183 -6.06 -5.34 -17.94
C VAL A 183 -7.43 -5.44 -17.29
N GLU A 184 -8.43 -4.78 -17.87
CA GLU A 184 -9.83 -5.00 -17.51
C GLU A 184 -10.28 -6.37 -18.01
N SER A 185 -10.77 -7.21 -17.10
CA SER A 185 -11.23 -8.55 -17.45
C SER A 185 -12.47 -8.96 -16.64
N LYS A 186 -13.18 -9.98 -17.13
CA LYS A 186 -14.24 -10.68 -16.38
C LYS A 186 -13.71 -11.92 -15.65
N THR A 187 -12.64 -12.50 -16.19
CA THR A 187 -12.00 -13.72 -15.66
C THR A 187 -10.50 -13.53 -15.53
N VAL A 188 -9.89 -14.29 -14.64
CA VAL A 188 -8.46 -14.29 -14.33
C VAL A 188 -7.97 -15.73 -14.26
N PRO A 189 -6.66 -15.98 -14.42
CA PRO A 189 -6.10 -17.26 -14.03
C PRO A 189 -6.44 -17.54 -12.56
N LYS A 190 -6.75 -18.80 -12.23
CA LYS A 190 -6.82 -19.23 -10.83
C LYS A 190 -5.47 -18.97 -10.17
N THR A 191 -5.48 -18.45 -8.96
CA THR A 191 -4.26 -18.06 -8.25
C THR A 191 -4.04 -18.85 -6.97
N ARG A 192 -2.77 -18.96 -6.59
CA ARG A 192 -2.33 -19.35 -5.25
C ARG A 192 -1.37 -18.30 -4.70
N VAL A 193 -1.18 -18.26 -3.38
CA VAL A 193 -0.19 -17.40 -2.75
C VAL A 193 1.13 -18.16 -2.62
N GLU A 194 2.23 -17.56 -3.09
CA GLU A 194 3.60 -18.05 -2.90
C GLU A 194 4.56 -16.86 -2.85
N GLY A 195 5.53 -16.90 -1.94
CA GLY A 195 6.51 -15.82 -1.82
C GLY A 195 5.91 -14.45 -1.50
N GLY A 196 4.69 -14.42 -0.94
CA GLY A 196 3.94 -13.18 -0.66
C GLY A 196 3.24 -12.56 -1.87
N MET A 197 3.19 -13.23 -3.02
CA MET A 197 2.53 -12.76 -4.24
C MET A 197 1.42 -13.71 -4.67
N LEU A 198 0.47 -13.20 -5.47
CA LEU A 198 -0.46 -14.03 -6.22
C LEU A 198 0.22 -14.51 -7.49
N ILE A 199 0.24 -15.83 -7.70
CA ILE A 199 0.77 -16.46 -8.90
C ILE A 199 -0.26 -17.42 -9.49
N ALA A 200 -0.13 -17.73 -10.78
CA ALA A 200 -0.99 -18.71 -11.42
C ALA A 200 -0.89 -20.08 -10.71
N ALA A 201 -2.04 -20.72 -10.48
CA ALA A 201 -2.13 -22.05 -9.90
C ALA A 201 -1.72 -23.15 -10.90
N ASP A 202 -1.30 -24.29 -10.38
CA ASP A 202 -1.01 -25.53 -11.13
C ASP A 202 -1.72 -26.71 -10.44
N PRO A 203 -2.64 -27.45 -11.10
CA PRO A 203 -3.09 -27.27 -12.47
C PRO A 203 -3.81 -25.92 -12.66
N GLY A 204 -3.61 -25.33 -13.83
CA GLY A 204 -4.15 -24.01 -14.18
C GLY A 204 -5.67 -23.96 -14.31
N GLY A 205 -6.17 -22.87 -14.86
CA GLY A 205 -7.58 -22.63 -15.11
C GLY A 205 -7.94 -21.18 -14.91
N THR A 206 -9.21 -20.83 -15.10
CA THR A 206 -9.71 -19.47 -14.90
C THR A 206 -10.82 -19.40 -13.86
N GLU A 207 -10.96 -18.25 -13.22
CA GLU A 207 -12.05 -17.92 -12.31
C GLU A 207 -12.57 -16.50 -12.56
N PRO A 208 -13.79 -16.16 -12.13
CA PRO A 208 -14.29 -14.79 -12.20
C PRO A 208 -13.41 -13.83 -11.39
N VAL A 209 -13.06 -12.67 -11.94
CA VAL A 209 -12.26 -11.67 -11.19
C VAL A 209 -13.03 -11.11 -9.99
N GLY A 210 -14.35 -10.97 -10.12
CA GLY A 210 -15.20 -10.36 -9.10
C GLY A 210 -14.84 -8.88 -8.88
N GLN A 211 -14.68 -8.47 -7.63
CA GLN A 211 -14.29 -7.12 -7.24
C GLN A 211 -12.80 -7.03 -6.83
N ARG A 212 -11.97 -7.95 -7.33
CA ARG A 212 -10.58 -8.10 -6.90
C ARG A 212 -9.62 -7.50 -7.91
N ILE A 213 -8.45 -7.07 -7.43
CA ILE A 213 -7.29 -6.87 -8.29
C ILE A 213 -6.39 -8.09 -8.15
N ILE A 214 -6.06 -8.71 -9.28
CA ILE A 214 -5.13 -9.84 -9.33
C ILE A 214 -3.88 -9.39 -10.07
N GLU A 215 -2.84 -9.04 -9.30
CA GLU A 215 -1.54 -8.64 -9.82
C GLU A 215 -0.56 -9.79 -9.70
N MET A 216 -0.04 -10.25 -10.84
CA MET A 216 0.82 -11.42 -10.92
C MET A 216 2.01 -11.21 -11.88
N PRO A 217 3.10 -11.96 -11.71
CA PRO A 217 4.24 -11.92 -12.61
C PRO A 217 3.85 -12.19 -14.06
N GLU A 218 4.40 -11.44 -15.02
CA GLU A 218 4.32 -11.84 -16.43
C GLU A 218 5.25 -13.04 -16.73
N ASN A 219 6.35 -13.15 -16.00
CA ASN A 219 7.26 -14.29 -16.02
C ASN A 219 7.68 -14.64 -14.58
N LEU A 220 7.20 -15.79 -14.08
CA LEU A 220 7.46 -16.22 -12.70
C LEU A 220 8.94 -16.51 -12.45
N GLU A 221 9.59 -17.25 -13.34
CA GLU A 221 11.02 -17.62 -13.20
C GLU A 221 11.91 -16.37 -13.11
N ARG A 222 11.73 -15.40 -14.01
CA ARG A 222 12.47 -14.13 -13.98
C ARG A 222 12.16 -13.31 -12.73
N THR A 223 10.91 -13.35 -12.25
CA THR A 223 10.51 -12.63 -11.03
C THR A 223 11.12 -13.24 -9.77
N GLU A 224 11.21 -14.57 -9.70
CA GLU A 224 11.92 -15.28 -8.62
C GLU A 224 13.42 -15.03 -8.66
N LEU A 225 13.98 -14.82 -9.85
CA LEU A 225 15.35 -14.36 -10.04
C LEU A 225 15.54 -12.86 -9.71
N ARG A 226 14.49 -12.13 -9.29
CA ARG A 226 14.52 -10.69 -9.01
C ARG A 226 14.98 -9.84 -10.21
N ASP A 227 14.59 -10.26 -11.42
CA ASP A 227 14.91 -9.56 -12.66
C ASP A 227 14.28 -8.15 -12.69
N PRO A 228 15.07 -7.07 -12.76
CA PRO A 228 14.57 -5.69 -12.81
C PRO A 228 13.94 -5.31 -14.16
N LYS A 229 13.77 -6.26 -15.09
CA LYS A 229 13.15 -6.13 -16.41
C LYS A 229 11.98 -7.11 -16.59
N SER A 230 11.52 -7.77 -15.52
CA SER A 230 10.34 -8.64 -15.53
C SER A 230 9.16 -7.95 -14.85
N GLY A 231 8.22 -7.48 -15.65
CA GLY A 231 7.04 -6.75 -15.18
C GLY A 231 5.91 -7.64 -14.66
N PHE A 232 4.78 -6.98 -14.39
CA PHE A 232 3.58 -7.60 -13.83
C PHE A 232 2.36 -7.28 -14.68
N VAL A 233 1.38 -8.18 -14.65
CA VAL A 233 0.03 -7.93 -15.18
C VAL A 233 -0.93 -7.79 -14.01
N ALA A 234 -1.72 -6.72 -14.00
CA ALA A 234 -2.77 -6.49 -13.02
C ALA A 234 -4.13 -6.63 -13.70
N TYR A 235 -4.82 -7.72 -13.43
CA TYR A 235 -6.21 -7.90 -13.84
C TYR A 235 -7.13 -7.18 -12.88
N VAL A 236 -7.98 -6.32 -13.42
CA VAL A 236 -8.96 -5.53 -12.65
C VAL A 236 -10.37 -5.78 -13.19
N PRO A 237 -11.43 -5.54 -12.39
CA PRO A 237 -12.80 -5.74 -12.86
C PRO A 237 -13.11 -4.82 -14.04
N ALA A 238 -13.84 -5.32 -15.03
CA ALA A 238 -14.24 -4.53 -16.20
C ALA A 238 -14.98 -3.23 -15.81
N GLY A 239 -14.58 -2.10 -16.40
CA GLY A 239 -15.11 -0.76 -16.09
C GLY A 239 -14.46 -0.08 -14.88
N SER A 240 -13.54 -0.73 -14.16
CA SER A 240 -12.87 -0.15 -13.00
C SER A 240 -12.01 1.06 -13.35
N ILE A 241 -11.37 1.08 -14.53
CA ILE A 241 -10.53 2.22 -14.95
C ILE A 241 -11.40 3.47 -15.12
N LYS A 242 -12.53 3.34 -15.81
CA LYS A 242 -13.48 4.45 -16.03
C LYS A 242 -14.10 4.93 -14.70
N LYS A 243 -14.52 4.00 -13.83
CA LYS A 243 -15.04 4.35 -12.49
C LYS A 243 -13.97 5.05 -11.65
N GLY A 244 -12.73 4.58 -11.73
CA GLY A 244 -11.59 5.16 -11.03
C GLY A 244 -11.26 6.56 -11.51
N GLU A 245 -11.29 6.79 -12.83
CA GLU A 245 -11.13 8.11 -13.43
C GLU A 245 -12.16 9.10 -12.88
N GLU A 246 -13.44 8.72 -12.84
CA GLU A 246 -14.51 9.56 -12.30
C GLU A 246 -14.25 9.94 -10.83
N LEU A 247 -13.86 8.97 -10.00
CA LEU A 247 -13.54 9.21 -8.59
C LEU A 247 -12.32 10.11 -8.42
N VAL A 248 -11.25 9.84 -9.17
CA VAL A 248 -9.98 10.56 -9.06
C VAL A 248 -10.08 12.01 -9.53
N THR A 249 -10.80 12.24 -10.63
CA THR A 249 -10.89 13.56 -11.28
C THR A 249 -12.00 14.44 -10.73
N THR A 250 -13.09 13.87 -10.21
CA THR A 250 -14.25 14.64 -9.73
C THR A 250 -14.53 14.46 -8.24
N GLY A 251 -13.87 13.51 -7.57
CA GLY A 251 -14.24 13.07 -6.23
C GLY A 251 -15.50 12.19 -6.20
N GLY A 252 -16.07 11.87 -7.37
CA GLY A 252 -17.39 11.26 -7.52
C GLY A 252 -18.55 12.25 -7.40
N ALA A 253 -18.27 13.56 -7.45
CA ALA A 253 -19.30 14.60 -7.41
C ALA A 253 -20.10 14.62 -8.72
N LYS A 254 -21.40 14.92 -8.62
CA LYS A 254 -22.33 14.89 -9.77
C LYS A 254 -23.22 16.12 -9.77
N VAL A 255 -23.68 16.54 -10.95
CA VAL A 255 -24.75 17.54 -11.07
C VAL A 255 -26.06 16.81 -11.30
N VAL A 256 -27.00 16.93 -10.36
CA VAL A 256 -28.34 16.34 -10.44
C VAL A 256 -29.36 17.46 -10.34
N ALA A 257 -30.20 17.61 -11.38
CA ALA A 257 -31.21 18.67 -11.47
C ALA A 257 -30.65 20.09 -11.19
N GLY A 258 -29.47 20.39 -11.75
CA GLY A 258 -28.80 21.68 -11.58
C GLY A 258 -28.12 21.92 -10.23
N LYS A 259 -28.10 20.92 -9.32
CA LYS A 259 -27.43 21.01 -8.02
C LYS A 259 -26.22 20.08 -7.96
N ILE A 260 -25.14 20.55 -7.35
CA ILE A 260 -23.95 19.72 -7.09
C ILE A 260 -24.27 18.78 -5.92
N VAL A 261 -24.18 17.49 -6.17
CA VAL A 261 -24.19 16.42 -5.17
C VAL A 261 -22.74 16.09 -4.86
N ALA A 262 -22.38 16.20 -3.57
CA ALA A 262 -21.03 15.91 -3.10
C ALA A 262 -20.63 14.46 -3.44
N GLY A 263 -19.37 14.29 -3.81
CA GLY A 263 -18.78 12.98 -4.09
C GLY A 263 -18.43 12.20 -2.83
N LYS A 264 -17.77 11.06 -3.02
CA LYS A 264 -17.29 10.19 -1.94
C LYS A 264 -15.89 10.57 -1.44
N THR A 265 -15.16 11.37 -2.21
CA THR A 265 -13.76 11.69 -1.91
C THR A 265 -13.37 13.06 -2.45
N ILE A 266 -12.17 13.48 -2.13
CA ILE A 266 -11.54 14.69 -2.67
C ILE A 266 -10.80 14.30 -3.95
N GLN A 267 -10.85 15.17 -4.96
CA GLN A 267 -10.12 14.98 -6.22
C GLN A 267 -8.63 14.77 -5.93
N CYS A 268 -8.06 13.65 -6.37
CA CYS A 268 -6.71 13.26 -5.97
C CYS A 268 -5.66 14.22 -6.54
N GLY A 269 -5.92 14.74 -7.74
CA GLY A 269 -4.99 15.64 -8.45
C GLY A 269 -4.78 16.99 -7.77
N ILE A 270 -5.66 17.39 -6.83
CA ILE A 270 -5.46 18.59 -6.01
C ILE A 270 -4.16 18.51 -5.21
N CYS A 271 -3.84 17.31 -4.69
CA CYS A 271 -2.65 17.08 -3.87
C CYS A 271 -1.55 16.34 -4.64
N HIS A 272 -1.93 15.30 -5.41
CA HIS A 272 -0.97 14.45 -6.13
C HIS A 272 -0.55 15.02 -7.50
N GLY A 273 -0.95 16.26 -7.81
CA GLY A 273 -0.74 16.91 -9.09
C GLY A 273 -1.75 16.47 -10.16
N PRO A 274 -2.01 17.29 -11.19
CA PRO A 274 -3.04 17.01 -12.21
C PRO A 274 -2.82 15.69 -12.95
N ASP A 275 -1.55 15.32 -13.18
CA ASP A 275 -1.16 14.07 -13.83
C ASP A 275 -0.88 12.94 -12.84
N LEU A 276 -1.12 13.16 -11.54
CA LEU A 276 -0.89 12.21 -10.44
C LEU A 276 0.60 11.84 -10.25
N LYS A 277 1.52 12.67 -10.73
CA LYS A 277 2.97 12.47 -10.67
C LYS A 277 3.63 13.00 -9.40
N GLY A 278 2.84 13.58 -8.50
CA GLY A 278 3.28 14.16 -7.23
C GLY A 278 3.41 15.67 -7.29
N LEU A 279 3.48 16.29 -6.12
CA LEU A 279 3.65 17.74 -5.96
C LEU A 279 4.46 18.01 -4.68
N GLY A 280 5.67 18.55 -4.84
CA GLY A 280 6.59 18.72 -3.71
C GLY A 280 6.88 17.39 -3.00
N ASN A 281 6.54 17.32 -1.70
CA ASN A 281 6.69 16.09 -0.92
C ASN A 281 5.50 15.12 -1.02
N VAL A 282 4.41 15.51 -1.71
CA VAL A 282 3.29 14.60 -1.95
C VAL A 282 3.72 13.57 -3.01
N PRO A 283 3.60 12.26 -2.74
CA PRO A 283 4.12 11.23 -3.62
C PRO A 283 3.34 11.19 -4.93
N GLY A 284 4.04 10.91 -6.04
CA GLY A 284 3.37 10.48 -7.27
C GLY A 284 2.72 9.12 -7.08
N ILE A 285 1.52 8.94 -7.63
CA ILE A 285 0.73 7.70 -7.56
C ILE A 285 0.45 7.10 -8.94
N ALA A 286 0.73 7.83 -10.03
CA ALA A 286 0.63 7.34 -11.40
C ALA A 286 1.57 6.14 -11.65
N GLY A 287 1.05 5.11 -12.30
CA GLY A 287 1.82 3.94 -12.75
C GLY A 287 2.33 3.01 -11.65
N ARG A 288 1.94 3.22 -10.38
CA ARG A 288 2.34 2.38 -9.25
C ARG A 288 1.43 1.16 -9.10
N SER A 289 1.92 0.13 -8.40
CA SER A 289 1.18 -1.11 -8.13
C SER A 289 -0.24 -0.86 -7.64
N PRO A 290 -1.27 -1.40 -8.32
CA PRO A 290 -2.64 -1.30 -7.86
C PRO A 290 -2.87 -2.10 -6.58
N SER A 291 -2.19 -3.25 -6.39
CA SER A 291 -2.28 -4.05 -5.14
C SER A 291 -1.66 -3.31 -3.96
N TYR A 292 -0.58 -2.57 -4.18
CA TYR A 292 -0.03 -1.66 -3.17
C TYR A 292 -1.00 -0.51 -2.88
N THR A 293 -1.53 0.13 -3.92
CA THR A 293 -2.39 1.32 -3.81
C THR A 293 -3.65 1.03 -3.00
N ILE A 294 -4.35 -0.07 -3.28
CA ILE A 294 -5.55 -0.42 -2.50
C ILE A 294 -5.21 -0.68 -1.03
N ARG A 295 -4.11 -1.40 -0.74
CA ARG A 295 -3.66 -1.60 0.64
C ARG A 295 -3.40 -0.27 1.33
N GLN A 296 -2.77 0.70 0.64
CA GLN A 296 -2.52 2.01 1.26
C GLN A 296 -3.82 2.77 1.57
N LEU A 297 -4.80 2.76 0.65
CA LEU A 297 -6.10 3.38 0.87
C LEU A 297 -6.84 2.72 2.05
N TYR A 298 -6.83 1.40 2.09
CA TYR A 298 -7.47 0.61 3.14
C TYR A 298 -6.78 0.81 4.50
N ASP A 299 -5.46 0.71 4.55
CA ASP A 299 -4.66 0.88 5.77
C ASP A 299 -4.84 2.29 6.36
N MET A 300 -4.93 3.33 5.53
CA MET A 300 -5.20 4.70 5.97
C MET A 300 -6.64 4.87 6.46
N GLN A 301 -7.62 4.26 5.79
CA GLN A 301 -9.02 4.30 6.20
C GLN A 301 -9.24 3.66 7.57
N HIS A 302 -8.53 2.56 7.84
CA HIS A 302 -8.68 1.76 9.05
C HIS A 302 -7.63 2.10 10.13
N GLY A 303 -6.79 3.11 9.91
CA GLY A 303 -5.80 3.59 10.88
C GLY A 303 -4.59 2.68 11.09
N ALA A 304 -4.44 1.59 10.33
CA ALA A 304 -3.22 0.78 10.33
C ALA A 304 -2.01 1.58 9.80
N ARG A 305 -2.27 2.52 8.89
CA ARG A 305 -1.32 3.56 8.49
C ARG A 305 -1.76 4.90 9.07
N ALA A 306 -1.19 5.25 10.21
CA ALA A 306 -1.22 6.56 10.83
C ALA A 306 0.14 7.27 10.64
N GLY A 307 0.18 8.59 10.69
CA GLY A 307 1.39 9.36 10.44
C GLY A 307 1.09 10.66 9.72
N LEU A 308 2.07 11.55 9.65
CA LEU A 308 1.84 12.92 9.17
C LEU A 308 1.17 12.96 7.81
N GLY A 309 1.60 12.12 6.86
CA GLY A 309 1.03 12.00 5.51
C GLY A 309 -0.33 11.29 5.44
N ALA A 310 -0.62 10.42 6.42
CA ALA A 310 -1.89 9.70 6.49
C ALA A 310 -3.00 10.58 7.08
N GLU A 311 -2.66 11.53 7.95
CA GLU A 311 -3.62 12.48 8.51
C GLU A 311 -4.31 13.32 7.44
N GLN A 312 -3.61 13.78 6.39
CA GLN A 312 -4.27 14.51 5.28
C GLN A 312 -5.15 13.58 4.43
N MET A 313 -4.86 12.29 4.40
CA MET A 313 -5.64 11.31 3.64
C MET A 313 -6.92 10.87 4.36
N LYS A 314 -7.09 11.13 5.66
CA LYS A 314 -8.27 10.69 6.43
C LYS A 314 -9.59 11.09 5.77
N ALA A 315 -9.75 12.36 5.41
CA ALA A 315 -10.96 12.84 4.75
C ALA A 315 -11.14 12.26 3.34
N VAL A 316 -10.04 11.96 2.64
CA VAL A 316 -10.05 11.38 1.30
C VAL A 316 -10.58 9.95 1.33
N VAL A 317 -10.19 9.16 2.32
CA VAL A 317 -10.55 7.73 2.38
C VAL A 317 -11.81 7.44 3.19
N ALA A 318 -12.31 8.40 4.00
CA ALA A 318 -13.38 8.18 4.98
C ALA A 318 -14.67 7.54 4.42
N HIS A 319 -15.00 7.79 3.15
CA HIS A 319 -16.27 7.32 2.55
C HIS A 319 -16.07 6.44 1.31
N LEU A 320 -14.85 5.96 1.08
CA LEU A 320 -14.57 5.02 -0.01
C LEU A 320 -15.02 3.61 0.38
N SER A 321 -15.78 2.94 -0.48
CA SER A 321 -15.94 1.49 -0.36
C SER A 321 -14.71 0.76 -0.92
N GLU A 322 -14.56 -0.53 -0.62
CA GLU A 322 -13.50 -1.34 -1.24
C GLU A 322 -13.56 -1.31 -2.77
N GLU A 323 -14.75 -1.35 -3.37
CA GLU A 323 -14.92 -1.20 -4.82
C GLU A 323 -14.44 0.16 -5.35
N ASP A 324 -14.63 1.24 -4.58
CA ASP A 324 -14.13 2.55 -4.96
C ASP A 324 -12.60 2.58 -4.90
N MET A 325 -12.00 1.96 -3.86
CA MET A 325 -10.54 1.82 -3.75
C MET A 325 -9.95 0.95 -4.87
N VAL A 326 -10.62 -0.14 -5.25
CA VAL A 326 -10.26 -0.97 -6.41
C VAL A 326 -10.26 -0.14 -7.69
N ALA A 327 -11.31 0.65 -7.91
CA ALA A 327 -11.43 1.49 -9.09
C ALA A 327 -10.33 2.57 -9.13
N ILE A 328 -10.10 3.26 -8.01
CA ILE A 328 -9.01 4.25 -7.89
C ILE A 328 -7.66 3.60 -8.18
N ALA A 329 -7.34 2.47 -7.55
CA ALA A 329 -6.09 1.75 -7.76
C ALA A 329 -5.91 1.29 -9.22
N ALA A 330 -6.97 0.78 -9.86
CA ALA A 330 -6.96 0.41 -11.27
C ALA A 330 -6.64 1.61 -12.17
N TYR A 331 -7.30 2.75 -11.94
CA TYR A 331 -7.07 3.96 -12.71
C TYR A 331 -5.65 4.52 -12.51
N THR A 332 -5.19 4.70 -11.27
CA THR A 332 -3.86 5.28 -11.00
C THR A 332 -2.75 4.41 -11.57
N ALA A 333 -2.87 3.08 -11.47
CA ALA A 333 -1.93 2.13 -12.06
C ALA A 333 -1.91 2.16 -13.60
N SER A 334 -3.04 2.50 -14.24
CA SER A 334 -3.14 2.62 -15.69
C SER A 334 -2.49 3.90 -16.26
N ARG A 335 -2.16 4.87 -15.38
CA ARG A 335 -1.52 6.12 -15.79
C ARG A 335 -0.05 5.89 -16.12
N VAL A 336 0.46 6.69 -17.06
CA VAL A 336 1.88 6.73 -17.38
C VAL A 336 2.64 7.38 -16.21
N PRO A 337 3.68 6.73 -15.66
CA PRO A 337 4.52 7.31 -14.62
C PRO A 337 5.22 8.60 -15.07
#